data_AF-A0A954I5G6-F1
#
_entry.id   AF-A0A954I5G6-F1
#
_cell.length_a   1.000
_cell.length_b   1.000
_cell.length_c   1.000
_cell.angle_alpha   90.00
_cell.angle_beta   90.00
_cell.angle_gamma   90.00
#
_symmetry.space_group_name_H-M   'P 1'
#
loop_
_entity.id
_entity.type
_entity.pdbx_description
1 polymer ?
#
loop_
_entity_poly.entity_id
_entity_poly.type
_entity_poly.pdbx_seq_one_letter_code
_entity_poly.pdbx_strand_id
1 'polypeptide(L)'
;MTSAEELHHEGNHAGADDVPTNEASAPLSTRPPRRAWEITFLLVLLAALWGGYTFALLKVEESLSAFFLGRLIIPAVSLIVLLLWWAFLAPLSRRLRWIVLGLFAITLVATVLSLHPSLNVMSLLMFGAPACVTLWSGWLLLIPPQKPQLRVRGVILLNGLTGLVFCLLRVHGLTGDFSAEWDWRWNLSPEEQLIASGVEYPLPDGSASSDTGTLTLQPGDWPEFRGPNRDGVLRGVTIETDWQTHPPKEVWRTTVGPGWSSFCIVDGHVFTQEQLGNQELTVCRDAVTGDTKWVHADQTRFEEAIAGAGPRATPTFHNGQLFVQGANGLLSCLNAANGEVIWQQDVTKLTGATIPIWGFAASPLVHGDDASGKKVTVFGGQDGKAVLTLSAATGEQLWTAGKGTFSYCSAQLSTVSDVPQLLFSTDFGLTSLEPNNGQILWEHEWQINDIARIVQPCVLSGDDILIGTGLGPGTRRIHVEHAGDDWRTTEVW
;
A
#
# COMPACT_ATOMS: atom_id res chain seq x y z
N MET A 1 -79.79 -82.75 63.04
CA MET A 1 -78.70 -83.30 63.88
C MET A 1 -77.38 -82.82 63.30
N THR A 2 -76.40 -82.47 64.14
CA THR A 2 -75.00 -82.08 63.82
C THR A 2 -74.84 -80.91 62.82
N SER A 3 -74.34 -79.70 63.14
CA SER A 3 -73.32 -79.26 64.13
C SER A 3 -71.95 -79.90 63.88
N ALA A 4 -70.83 -79.20 63.70
CA ALA A 4 -70.56 -77.75 63.56
C ALA A 4 -69.14 -77.55 62.95
N GLU A 5 -68.73 -76.28 62.75
CA GLU A 5 -67.32 -75.80 62.69
C GLU A 5 -66.43 -76.31 61.52
N GLU A 6 -65.44 -75.59 61.00
CA GLU A 6 -64.92 -74.23 61.26
C GLU A 6 -64.16 -73.73 60.00
N LEU A 7 -64.14 -72.42 59.74
CA LEU A 7 -62.93 -71.60 59.46
C LEU A 7 -63.30 -70.25 58.80
N HIS A 8 -62.94 -69.17 59.48
CA HIS A 8 -63.11 -67.79 59.01
C HIS A 8 -62.12 -67.42 57.90
N HIS A 9 -62.64 -66.80 56.85
CA HIS A 9 -61.90 -65.91 55.96
C HIS A 9 -62.68 -64.59 55.92
N GLU A 10 -62.07 -63.47 56.31
CA GLU A 10 -62.22 -62.16 55.66
C GLU A 10 -61.37 -61.08 56.37
N GLY A 11 -60.58 -60.37 55.56
CA GLY A 11 -59.84 -59.16 55.93
C GLY A 11 -60.14 -58.11 54.87
N ASN A 12 -61.18 -57.34 55.10
CA ASN A 12 -61.76 -56.35 54.18
C ASN A 12 -60.81 -55.15 53.96
N HIS A 13 -60.74 -54.61 52.74
CA HIS A 13 -60.83 -53.16 52.53
C HIS A 13 -61.25 -52.81 51.10
N ALA A 14 -62.28 -51.97 50.98
CA ALA A 14 -62.92 -51.55 49.73
C ALA A 14 -62.68 -50.07 49.38
N GLY A 15 -63.01 -49.70 48.13
CA GLY A 15 -62.88 -48.36 47.52
C GLY A 15 -62.25 -48.49 46.12
N ALA A 16 -62.96 -48.48 44.97
CA ALA A 16 -64.14 -47.73 44.53
C ALA A 16 -63.88 -46.20 44.55
N ASP A 17 -63.89 -45.41 43.46
CA ASP A 17 -64.03 -45.63 41.99
C ASP A 17 -63.11 -44.59 41.26
N ASP A 18 -63.03 -44.34 39.94
CA ASP A 18 -63.86 -44.68 38.76
C ASP A 18 -63.08 -44.57 37.40
N VAL A 19 -63.74 -44.98 36.30
CA VAL A 19 -63.68 -44.68 34.84
C VAL A 19 -62.58 -43.73 34.22
N PRO A 20 -62.12 -43.99 32.96
CA PRO A 20 -60.80 -43.57 32.50
C PRO A 20 -60.72 -42.25 31.73
N THR A 21 -59.58 -41.55 31.86
CA THR A 21 -59.22 -40.39 31.03
C THR A 21 -58.15 -40.71 30.00
N ASN A 22 -58.44 -40.30 28.77
CA ASN A 22 -57.61 -40.42 27.57
C ASN A 22 -56.41 -39.46 27.64
N GLU A 23 -55.24 -39.91 28.12
CA GLU A 23 -54.02 -39.10 28.07
C GLU A 23 -53.41 -39.08 26.67
N ALA A 24 -53.45 -37.89 26.08
CA ALA A 24 -52.99 -37.63 24.73
C ALA A 24 -51.50 -37.92 24.54
N SER A 25 -51.17 -38.41 23.34
CA SER A 25 -49.80 -38.45 22.83
C SER A 25 -49.11 -37.08 22.99
N ALA A 26 -48.11 -37.00 23.86
CA ALA A 26 -47.33 -35.77 24.03
C ALA A 26 -46.68 -35.37 22.69
N PRO A 27 -46.82 -34.11 22.23
CA PRO A 27 -46.20 -33.68 20.99
C PRO A 27 -44.68 -33.74 21.15
N LEU A 28 -44.02 -34.50 20.26
CA LEU A 28 -42.57 -34.49 20.11
C LEU A 28 -42.10 -33.04 19.98
N SER A 29 -41.34 -32.55 20.97
CA SER A 29 -40.88 -31.16 20.98
C SER A 29 -39.85 -30.92 19.86
N THR A 30 -40.33 -30.60 18.66
CA THR A 30 -39.51 -30.21 17.52
C THR A 30 -39.00 -28.79 17.72
N ARG A 31 -38.12 -28.60 18.73
CA ARG A 31 -37.17 -27.48 18.69
C ARG A 31 -36.49 -27.54 17.31
N PRO A 32 -36.39 -26.43 16.56
CA PRO A 32 -35.59 -26.43 15.34
C PRO A 32 -34.20 -26.96 15.73
N PRO A 33 -33.69 -28.01 15.05
CA PRO A 33 -32.51 -28.70 15.53
C PRO A 33 -31.38 -27.67 15.61
N ARG A 34 -30.66 -27.62 16.75
CA ARG A 34 -29.61 -26.59 16.99
C ARG A 34 -28.61 -26.44 15.83
N ARG A 35 -28.43 -27.52 15.06
CA ARG A 35 -27.68 -27.60 13.81
C ARG A 35 -28.19 -26.68 12.69
N ALA A 36 -29.49 -26.46 12.55
CA ALA A 36 -30.07 -25.59 11.52
C ALA A 36 -29.65 -24.13 11.72
N TRP A 37 -29.79 -23.60 12.94
CA TRP A 37 -29.33 -22.25 13.28
C TRP A 37 -27.81 -22.09 13.10
N GLU A 38 -27.03 -23.10 13.50
CA GLU A 38 -25.59 -23.14 13.28
C GLU A 38 -25.22 -23.13 11.78
N ILE A 39 -25.91 -23.92 10.94
CA ILE A 39 -25.72 -23.91 9.49
C ILE A 39 -26.06 -22.53 8.92
N THR A 40 -27.20 -21.94 9.29
CA THR A 40 -27.59 -20.60 8.84
C THR A 40 -26.54 -19.56 9.24
N PHE A 41 -26.06 -19.57 10.49
CA PHE A 41 -25.01 -18.65 10.94
C PHE A 41 -23.73 -18.78 10.11
N LEU A 42 -23.22 -20.00 9.92
CA LEU A 42 -21.97 -20.22 9.18
C LEU A 42 -22.11 -19.85 7.69
N LEU A 43 -23.26 -20.15 7.07
CA LEU A 43 -23.53 -19.75 5.68
C LEU A 43 -23.66 -18.23 5.53
N VAL A 44 -24.34 -17.54 6.45
CA VAL A 44 -24.44 -16.07 6.45
C VAL A 44 -23.07 -15.43 6.67
N LEU A 45 -22.24 -15.97 7.57
CA LEU A 45 -20.88 -15.49 7.80
C LEU A 45 -20.01 -15.63 6.55
N LEU A 46 -20.06 -16.79 5.86
CA LEU A 46 -19.34 -17.01 4.62
C LEU A 46 -19.84 -16.12 3.48
N ALA A 47 -21.16 -15.92 3.36
CA ALA A 47 -21.75 -15.02 2.37
C ALA A 47 -21.36 -13.55 2.64
N ALA A 48 -21.32 -13.12 3.90
CA ALA A 48 -20.86 -11.77 4.26
C ALA A 48 -19.36 -11.58 3.99
N LEU A 49 -18.52 -12.55 4.37
CA LEU A 49 -17.08 -12.55 4.09
C LEU A 49 -16.81 -12.46 2.59
N TRP A 50 -17.27 -13.44 1.81
CA TRP A 50 -16.95 -13.53 0.40
C TRP A 50 -17.72 -12.52 -0.46
N GLY A 51 -18.94 -12.13 -0.06
CA GLY A 51 -19.67 -11.03 -0.69
C GLY A 51 -18.95 -9.69 -0.51
N GLY A 52 -18.46 -9.38 0.70
CA GLY A 52 -17.65 -8.18 0.95
C GLY A 52 -16.29 -8.22 0.23
N TYR A 53 -15.61 -9.36 0.25
CA TYR A 53 -14.31 -9.56 -0.40
C TYR A 53 -14.39 -9.43 -1.93
N THR A 54 -15.43 -10.00 -2.55
CA THR A 54 -15.66 -9.89 -4.00
C THR A 54 -16.20 -8.52 -4.41
N PHE A 55 -17.06 -7.89 -3.59
CA PHE A 55 -17.50 -6.52 -3.82
C PHE A 55 -16.33 -5.53 -3.83
N ALA A 56 -15.39 -5.66 -2.89
CA ALA A 56 -14.18 -4.84 -2.87
C ALA A 56 -13.32 -5.03 -4.13
N LEU A 57 -13.15 -6.26 -4.60
CA LEU A 57 -12.47 -6.55 -5.88
C LEU A 57 -13.11 -5.82 -7.06
N LEU A 58 -14.44 -5.80 -7.15
CA LEU A 58 -15.19 -5.08 -8.18
C LEU A 58 -15.20 -3.56 -8.03
N LYS A 59 -14.65 -3.02 -6.93
CA LYS A 59 -14.65 -1.59 -6.58
C LYS A 59 -13.27 -1.02 -6.27
N VAL A 60 -12.21 -1.79 -6.49
CA VAL A 60 -10.80 -1.37 -6.39
C VAL A 60 -10.54 -0.10 -7.19
N GLU A 61 -10.98 -0.06 -8.44
CA GLU A 61 -10.77 1.07 -9.36
C GLU A 61 -11.48 2.35 -8.91
N GLU A 62 -12.59 2.21 -8.18
CA GLU A 62 -13.39 3.33 -7.67
C GLU A 62 -12.91 3.80 -6.28
N SER A 63 -12.31 2.94 -5.46
CA SER A 63 -11.97 3.27 -4.07
C SER A 63 -10.97 2.32 -3.40
N LEU A 64 -9.85 2.86 -2.94
CA LEU A 64 -8.88 2.13 -2.11
C LEU A 64 -9.43 1.85 -0.70
N SER A 65 -10.28 2.72 -0.17
CA SER A 65 -10.94 2.47 1.12
C SER A 65 -11.96 1.34 1.02
N ALA A 66 -12.64 1.15 -0.11
CA ALA A 66 -13.45 -0.03 -0.39
C ALA A 66 -12.59 -1.31 -0.48
N PHE A 67 -11.40 -1.23 -1.12
CA PHE A 67 -10.43 -2.33 -1.13
C PHE A 67 -10.02 -2.75 0.29
N PHE A 68 -9.52 -1.83 1.11
CA PHE A 68 -9.14 -2.14 2.50
C PHE A 68 -10.34 -2.60 3.34
N LEU A 69 -11.53 -2.02 3.16
CA LEU A 69 -12.74 -2.45 3.86
C LEU A 69 -13.05 -3.93 3.57
N GLY A 70 -13.11 -4.34 2.29
CA GLY A 70 -13.48 -5.72 1.95
C GLY A 70 -12.34 -6.74 2.03
N ARG A 71 -11.08 -6.32 1.87
CA ARG A 71 -9.93 -7.23 1.98
C ARG A 71 -9.26 -7.28 3.34
N LEU A 72 -9.32 -6.25 4.18
CA LEU A 72 -8.72 -6.25 5.51
C LEU A 72 -9.77 -6.29 6.62
N ILE A 73 -10.72 -5.35 6.61
CA ILE A 73 -11.66 -5.16 7.73
C ILE A 73 -12.72 -6.26 7.78
N ILE A 74 -13.39 -6.57 6.66
CA ILE A 74 -14.43 -7.62 6.61
C ILE A 74 -13.87 -9.00 7.02
N PRO A 75 -12.68 -9.44 6.57
CA PRO A 75 -12.05 -10.66 7.07
C PRO A 75 -11.71 -10.64 8.56
N ALA A 76 -11.13 -9.53 9.07
CA ALA A 76 -10.82 -9.38 10.49
C ALA A 76 -12.08 -9.47 11.36
N VAL A 77 -13.14 -8.75 10.98
CA VAL A 77 -14.45 -8.78 11.66
C VAL A 77 -15.08 -10.17 11.57
N SER A 78 -15.01 -10.84 10.41
CA SER A 78 -15.55 -12.19 10.22
C SER A 78 -14.86 -13.21 11.13
N LEU A 79 -13.54 -13.09 11.30
CA LEU A 79 -12.76 -13.91 12.24
C LEU A 79 -13.15 -13.64 13.69
N ILE A 80 -13.29 -12.37 14.09
CA ILE A 80 -13.76 -12.00 15.45
C ILE A 80 -15.16 -12.57 15.71
N VAL A 81 -16.10 -12.42 14.77
CA VAL A 81 -17.47 -12.95 14.87
C VAL A 81 -17.47 -14.48 14.99
N LEU A 82 -16.63 -15.19 14.24
CA LEU A 82 -16.47 -16.65 14.35
C LEU A 82 -15.95 -17.06 15.74
N LEU A 83 -14.93 -16.36 16.26
CA LEU A 83 -14.33 -16.66 17.56
C LEU A 83 -15.29 -16.37 18.73
N LEU A 84 -16.06 -15.28 18.66
CA LEU A 84 -17.10 -14.96 19.63
C LEU A 84 -18.24 -15.99 19.60
N TRP A 85 -18.73 -16.34 18.41
CA TRP A 85 -19.71 -17.41 18.24
C TRP A 85 -19.20 -18.74 18.80
N TRP A 86 -17.92 -19.07 18.55
CA TRP A 86 -17.28 -20.27 19.08
C TRP A 86 -17.21 -20.27 20.61
N ALA A 87 -16.83 -19.14 21.24
CA ALA A 87 -16.73 -18.99 22.68
C ALA A 87 -18.09 -19.17 23.39
N PHE A 88 -19.15 -18.56 22.85
CA PHE A 88 -20.42 -18.43 23.55
C PHE A 88 -21.53 -19.37 23.05
N LEU A 89 -21.61 -19.65 21.76
CA LEU A 89 -22.78 -20.25 21.12
C LEU A 89 -22.55 -21.64 20.49
N ALA A 90 -21.32 -22.00 20.10
CA ALA A 90 -21.03 -23.30 19.49
C ALA A 90 -21.50 -24.50 20.35
N PRO A 91 -22.08 -25.57 19.77
CA PRO A 91 -22.69 -26.69 20.50
C PRO A 91 -21.65 -27.67 21.07
N LEU A 92 -20.73 -27.17 21.89
CA LEU A 92 -19.63 -27.87 22.55
C LEU A 92 -19.58 -27.51 24.05
N SER A 93 -18.92 -28.35 24.85
CA SER A 93 -18.70 -28.06 26.28
C SER A 93 -17.77 -26.85 26.47
N ARG A 94 -17.99 -26.06 27.54
CA ARG A 94 -17.18 -24.85 27.83
C ARG A 94 -15.68 -25.13 27.82
N ARG A 95 -15.23 -26.28 28.35
CA ARG A 95 -13.81 -26.69 28.36
C ARG A 95 -13.25 -26.82 26.94
N LEU A 96 -13.96 -27.50 26.03
CA LEU A 96 -13.49 -27.69 24.65
C LEU A 96 -13.42 -26.39 23.86
N ARG A 97 -14.37 -25.47 24.09
CA ARG A 97 -14.37 -24.15 23.44
C ARG A 97 -13.09 -23.37 23.77
N TRP A 98 -12.77 -23.26 25.07
CA TRP A 98 -11.58 -22.54 25.55
C TRP A 98 -10.26 -23.23 25.17
N ILE A 99 -10.22 -24.58 25.13
CA ILE A 99 -9.04 -25.30 24.62
C ILE A 99 -8.76 -24.92 23.17
N VAL A 100 -9.78 -24.87 22.31
CA VAL A 100 -9.60 -24.48 20.90
C VAL A 100 -9.21 -23.00 20.76
N LEU A 101 -9.76 -22.09 21.56
CA LEU A 101 -9.37 -20.68 21.53
C LEU A 101 -7.92 -20.46 22.02
N GLY A 102 -7.52 -21.16 23.08
CA GLY A 102 -6.14 -21.13 23.57
C GLY A 102 -5.15 -21.70 22.55
N LEU A 103 -5.48 -22.84 21.94
CA LEU A 103 -4.67 -23.41 20.86
C LEU A 103 -4.64 -22.51 19.62
N PHE A 104 -5.75 -21.88 19.24
CA PHE A 104 -5.81 -20.92 18.15
C PHE A 104 -4.86 -19.73 18.40
N ALA A 105 -4.92 -19.14 19.60
CA ALA A 105 -4.02 -18.06 19.99
C ALA A 105 -2.54 -18.48 19.96
N ILE A 106 -2.22 -19.67 20.47
CA ILE A 106 -0.86 -20.24 20.41
C ILE A 106 -0.42 -20.44 18.95
N THR A 107 -1.26 -21.02 18.08
CA THR A 107 -0.94 -21.20 16.66
C THR A 107 -0.79 -19.88 15.92
N LEU A 108 -1.59 -18.86 16.26
CA LEU A 108 -1.50 -17.54 15.64
C LEU A 108 -0.20 -16.84 16.03
N VAL A 109 0.17 -16.85 17.32
CA VAL A 109 1.45 -16.30 17.80
C VAL A 109 2.63 -17.06 17.17
N ALA A 110 2.59 -18.40 17.16
CA ALA A 110 3.63 -19.21 16.52
C ALA A 110 3.74 -18.93 15.01
N THR A 111 2.62 -18.71 14.32
CA THR A 111 2.60 -18.33 12.90
C THR A 111 3.27 -16.98 12.70
N VAL A 112 2.83 -15.94 13.42
CA VAL A 112 3.37 -14.57 13.34
C VAL A 112 4.88 -14.54 13.59
N LEU A 113 5.37 -15.29 14.59
CA LEU A 113 6.80 -15.39 14.90
C LEU A 113 7.61 -16.19 13.87
N SER A 114 6.95 -16.94 12.98
CA SER A 114 7.60 -17.82 11.98
C SER A 114 7.42 -17.34 10.54
N LEU A 115 6.74 -16.21 10.31
CA LEU A 115 6.54 -15.63 8.98
C LEU A 115 7.87 -15.31 8.29
N HIS A 116 7.82 -15.25 6.96
CA HIS A 116 8.87 -14.59 6.19
C HIS A 116 8.82 -13.06 6.47
N PRO A 117 9.94 -12.32 6.54
CA PRO A 117 9.93 -10.88 6.85
C PRO A 117 9.03 -10.02 5.96
N SER A 118 8.81 -10.42 4.69
CA SER A 118 7.89 -9.73 3.78
C SER A 118 6.39 -9.93 4.09
N LEU A 119 6.05 -10.80 5.05
CA LEU A 119 4.68 -11.03 5.51
C LEU A 119 4.51 -10.49 6.94
N ASN A 120 3.45 -9.72 7.15
CA ASN A 120 3.13 -9.15 8.47
C ASN A 120 1.69 -9.48 8.90
N VAL A 121 1.26 -8.90 10.02
CA VAL A 121 -0.10 -9.11 10.56
C VAL A 121 -1.18 -8.65 9.59
N MET A 122 -0.95 -7.58 8.81
CA MET A 122 -1.88 -7.12 7.77
C MET A 122 -2.01 -8.16 6.65
N SER A 123 -0.91 -8.76 6.20
CA SER A 123 -0.93 -9.88 5.24
C SER A 123 -1.74 -11.08 5.77
N LEU A 124 -1.58 -11.43 7.06
CA LEU A 124 -2.37 -12.49 7.69
C LEU A 124 -3.85 -12.13 7.81
N LEU A 125 -4.21 -10.87 8.06
CA LEU A 125 -5.62 -10.45 8.06
C LEU A 125 -6.20 -10.42 6.64
N MET A 126 -5.43 -10.04 5.62
CA MET A 126 -5.89 -9.96 4.24
C MET A 126 -6.08 -11.32 3.56
N PHE A 127 -5.22 -12.29 3.87
CA PHE A 127 -5.17 -13.58 3.17
C PHE A 127 -5.38 -14.78 4.10
N GLY A 128 -4.85 -14.72 5.33
CA GLY A 128 -4.99 -15.78 6.33
C GLY A 128 -6.36 -15.83 7.00
N ALA A 129 -6.95 -14.68 7.36
CA ALA A 129 -8.26 -14.64 8.00
C ALA A 129 -9.40 -15.16 7.10
N PRO A 130 -9.49 -14.81 5.79
CA PRO A 130 -10.48 -15.42 4.90
C PRO A 130 -10.33 -16.94 4.79
N ALA A 131 -9.09 -17.43 4.64
CA ALA A 131 -8.79 -18.86 4.57
C ALA A 131 -9.19 -19.59 5.87
N CYS A 132 -8.79 -19.06 7.02
CA CYS A 132 -9.12 -19.57 8.35
C CYS A 132 -10.64 -19.65 8.56
N VAL A 133 -11.37 -18.55 8.35
CA VAL A 133 -12.84 -18.50 8.51
C VAL A 133 -13.53 -19.47 7.56
N THR A 134 -13.04 -19.59 6.32
CA THR A 134 -13.61 -20.48 5.29
C THR A 134 -13.41 -21.95 5.64
N LEU A 135 -12.18 -22.35 5.97
CA LEU A 135 -11.86 -23.74 6.31
C LEU A 135 -12.53 -24.18 7.61
N TRP A 136 -12.50 -23.33 8.65
CA TRP A 136 -13.16 -23.60 9.94
C TRP A 136 -14.67 -23.74 9.77
N SER A 137 -15.32 -22.80 9.07
CA SER A 137 -16.78 -22.84 8.85
C SER A 137 -17.18 -24.03 7.96
N GLY A 138 -16.45 -24.29 6.87
CA GLY A 138 -16.68 -25.44 5.99
C GLY A 138 -16.59 -26.77 6.73
N TRP A 139 -15.58 -26.96 7.58
CA TRP A 139 -15.45 -28.15 8.42
C TRP A 139 -16.62 -28.33 9.38
N LEU A 140 -17.11 -27.25 10.00
CA LEU A 140 -18.26 -27.30 10.91
C LEU A 140 -19.59 -27.57 10.19
N LEU A 141 -19.75 -27.14 8.93
CA LEU A 141 -20.89 -27.49 8.09
C LEU A 141 -20.91 -28.98 7.74
N LEU A 142 -19.74 -29.54 7.37
CA LEU A 142 -19.57 -30.95 7.02
C LEU A 142 -19.75 -31.89 8.23
N ILE A 143 -19.13 -31.58 9.37
CA ILE A 143 -19.12 -32.48 10.54
C ILE A 143 -20.29 -32.16 11.49
N PRO A 144 -21.21 -33.11 11.74
CA PRO A 144 -22.39 -32.87 12.57
C PRO A 144 -22.05 -32.68 14.07
N PRO A 145 -22.84 -31.90 14.83
CA PRO A 145 -22.62 -31.65 16.27
C PRO A 145 -22.47 -32.90 17.13
N GLN A 146 -23.06 -34.03 16.72
CA GLN A 146 -22.98 -35.34 17.36
C GLN A 146 -21.54 -35.93 17.40
N LYS A 147 -20.58 -35.38 16.64
CA LYS A 147 -19.17 -35.81 16.62
C LYS A 147 -18.23 -34.73 17.20
N PRO A 148 -18.38 -34.30 18.47
CA PRO A 148 -17.72 -33.11 19.02
C PRO A 148 -16.18 -33.20 19.00
N GLN A 149 -15.61 -34.39 19.25
CA GLN A 149 -14.16 -34.60 19.19
C GLN A 149 -13.60 -34.43 17.77
N LEU A 150 -14.33 -34.89 16.74
CA LEU A 150 -13.92 -34.74 15.35
C LEU A 150 -13.99 -33.28 14.90
N ARG A 151 -15.04 -32.55 15.32
CA ARG A 151 -15.15 -31.10 15.11
C ARG A 151 -13.93 -30.37 15.67
N VAL A 152 -13.65 -30.56 16.95
CA VAL A 152 -12.50 -29.95 17.65
C VAL A 152 -11.17 -30.30 17.00
N ARG A 153 -10.91 -31.59 16.70
CA ARG A 153 -9.65 -32.03 16.08
C ARG A 153 -9.42 -31.41 14.72
N GLY A 154 -10.45 -31.40 13.85
CA GLY A 154 -10.31 -30.80 12.52
C GLY A 154 -10.20 -29.28 12.54
N VAL A 155 -10.86 -28.58 13.46
CA VAL A 155 -10.64 -27.13 13.66
C VAL A 155 -9.19 -26.84 14.07
N ILE A 156 -8.65 -27.56 15.07
CA ILE A 156 -7.25 -27.40 15.49
C ILE A 156 -6.29 -27.69 14.33
N LEU A 157 -6.55 -28.77 13.58
CA LEU A 157 -5.76 -29.14 12.41
C LEU A 157 -5.81 -28.06 11.32
N LEU A 158 -6.98 -27.56 10.96
CA LEU A 158 -7.13 -26.55 9.89
C LEU A 158 -6.53 -25.19 10.29
N ASN A 159 -6.62 -24.80 11.56
CA ASN A 159 -5.93 -23.61 12.07
C ASN A 159 -4.40 -23.77 11.95
N GLY A 160 -3.87 -24.93 12.37
CA GLY A 160 -2.45 -25.26 12.24
C GLY A 160 -1.97 -25.33 10.78
N LEU A 161 -2.76 -25.94 9.88
CA LEU A 161 -2.46 -26.01 8.45
C LEU A 161 -2.52 -24.64 7.78
N THR A 162 -3.49 -23.78 8.14
CA THR A 162 -3.57 -22.41 7.61
C THR A 162 -2.32 -21.63 8.00
N GLY A 163 -1.96 -21.64 9.29
CA GLY A 163 -0.71 -21.00 9.76
C GLY A 163 0.53 -21.56 9.07
N LEU A 164 0.65 -22.88 8.97
CA LEU A 164 1.77 -23.56 8.31
C LEU A 164 1.94 -23.13 6.84
N VAL A 165 0.86 -22.99 6.08
CA VAL A 165 0.93 -22.51 4.69
C VAL A 165 1.56 -21.11 4.62
N PHE A 166 1.13 -20.16 5.44
CA PHE A 166 1.74 -18.82 5.48
C PHE A 166 3.18 -18.84 6.01
N CYS A 167 3.56 -19.81 6.84
CA CYS A 167 4.96 -20.03 7.25
C CYS A 167 5.85 -20.63 6.13
N LEU A 168 5.29 -21.12 5.02
CA LEU A 168 6.03 -21.66 3.87
C LEU A 168 6.12 -20.68 2.69
N LEU A 169 5.33 -19.61 2.71
CA LEU A 169 5.24 -18.62 1.65
C LEU A 169 6.04 -17.34 1.97
N ARG A 170 6.40 -16.62 0.91
CA ARG A 170 6.72 -15.20 0.91
C ARG A 170 5.75 -14.48 -0.03
N VAL A 171 5.67 -13.16 0.10
CA VAL A 171 5.06 -12.27 -0.89
C VAL A 171 6.12 -11.30 -1.39
N HIS A 172 6.14 -10.99 -2.68
CA HIS A 172 7.05 -10.01 -3.28
C HIS A 172 6.44 -8.60 -3.33
N GLY A 173 5.11 -8.49 -3.35
CA GLY A 173 4.34 -7.25 -3.28
C GLY A 173 2.90 -7.45 -3.71
N LEU A 174 2.16 -6.35 -3.89
CA LEU A 174 0.93 -6.32 -4.67
C LEU A 174 1.18 -5.77 -6.08
N THR A 175 0.58 -6.39 -7.10
CA THR A 175 0.51 -5.86 -8.47
C THR A 175 -0.43 -4.67 -8.56
N GLY A 176 -0.45 -3.98 -9.71
CA GLY A 176 -1.34 -2.84 -9.95
C GLY A 176 -2.85 -3.15 -9.90
N ASP A 177 -3.25 -4.40 -10.16
CA ASP A 177 -4.60 -4.93 -9.96
C ASP A 177 -4.84 -5.47 -8.52
N PHE A 178 -3.93 -5.16 -7.60
CA PHE A 178 -3.91 -5.60 -6.21
C PHE A 178 -3.93 -7.13 -6.03
N SER A 179 -3.40 -7.89 -6.99
CA SER A 179 -3.09 -9.31 -6.79
C SER A 179 -1.79 -9.44 -5.97
N ALA A 180 -1.68 -10.48 -5.14
CA ALA A 180 -0.47 -10.70 -4.35
C ALA A 180 0.46 -11.68 -5.06
N GLU A 181 1.71 -11.27 -5.26
CA GLU A 181 2.74 -12.12 -5.89
C GLU A 181 3.31 -13.09 -4.86
N TRP A 182 2.72 -14.28 -4.81
CA TRP A 182 3.13 -15.36 -3.90
C TRP A 182 4.28 -16.17 -4.46
N ASP A 183 5.20 -16.53 -3.57
CA ASP A 183 6.29 -17.45 -3.88
C ASP A 183 6.62 -18.32 -2.67
N TRP A 184 7.37 -19.40 -2.88
CA TRP A 184 7.90 -20.20 -1.80
C TRP A 184 9.01 -19.43 -1.07
N ARG A 185 9.04 -19.49 0.27
CA ARG A 185 10.00 -18.70 1.08
C ARG A 185 11.48 -19.06 0.89
N TRP A 186 11.78 -20.11 0.14
CA TRP A 186 13.14 -20.54 -0.23
C TRP A 186 13.51 -20.19 -1.67
N ASN A 187 12.57 -19.66 -2.46
CA ASN A 187 12.87 -19.08 -3.75
C ASN A 187 13.44 -17.68 -3.54
N LEU A 188 14.55 -17.40 -4.24
CA LEU A 188 15.20 -16.10 -4.20
C LEU A 188 14.31 -15.07 -4.92
N SER A 189 14.11 -13.90 -4.30
CA SER A 189 13.46 -12.76 -4.98
C SER A 189 14.29 -12.28 -6.18
N PRO A 190 13.72 -11.50 -7.11
CA PRO A 190 14.50 -10.88 -8.19
C PRO A 190 15.72 -10.09 -7.68
N GLU A 191 15.57 -9.39 -6.56
CA GLU A 191 16.68 -8.69 -5.87
C GLU A 191 17.75 -9.67 -5.35
N GLU A 192 17.34 -10.74 -4.67
CA GLU A 192 18.26 -11.76 -4.15
C GLU A 192 18.96 -12.54 -5.26
N GLN A 193 18.29 -12.76 -6.40
CA GLN A 193 18.89 -13.34 -7.61
C GLN A 193 19.92 -12.39 -8.24
N LEU A 194 19.63 -11.10 -8.31
CA LEU A 194 20.55 -10.07 -8.81
C LEU A 194 21.81 -10.01 -7.93
N ILE A 195 21.66 -9.95 -6.61
CA ILE A 195 22.77 -10.00 -5.64
C ILE A 195 23.56 -11.32 -5.79
N ALA A 196 22.88 -12.46 -5.87
CA ALA A 196 23.53 -13.77 -6.00
C ALA A 196 24.23 -13.98 -7.35
N SER A 197 23.82 -13.28 -8.41
CA SER A 197 24.48 -13.32 -9.71
C SER A 197 25.82 -12.59 -9.74
N GLY A 198 26.11 -11.77 -8.72
CA GLY A 198 27.38 -11.07 -8.59
C GLY A 198 27.57 -9.98 -9.64
N VAL A 199 26.52 -9.23 -9.99
CA VAL A 199 26.64 -8.05 -10.86
C VAL A 199 27.60 -7.04 -10.22
N GLU A 200 28.77 -6.91 -10.81
CA GLU A 200 29.71 -5.83 -10.53
C GLU A 200 29.21 -4.57 -11.23
N TYR A 201 28.68 -3.63 -10.46
CA TYR A 201 28.40 -2.30 -10.95
C TYR A 201 29.72 -1.50 -11.02
N PRO A 202 29.97 -0.74 -12.10
CA PRO A 202 31.09 0.20 -12.12
C PRO A 202 30.78 1.32 -11.10
N LEU A 203 31.38 1.16 -9.92
CA LEU A 203 31.43 2.23 -8.92
C LEU A 203 32.27 3.39 -9.47
N PRO A 204 32.14 4.60 -8.91
CA PRO A 204 32.98 5.73 -9.28
C PRO A 204 34.35 5.49 -8.67
N ASP A 205 35.18 4.72 -9.36
CA ASP A 205 36.60 4.60 -9.04
C ASP A 205 37.19 6.00 -9.11
N GLY A 206 37.69 6.52 -7.99
CA GLY A 206 38.23 7.88 -7.88
C GLY A 206 39.43 8.19 -8.79
N SER A 207 39.87 7.23 -9.60
CA SER A 207 40.53 7.49 -10.88
C SER A 207 39.52 8.09 -11.87
N ALA A 208 39.37 9.41 -11.82
CA ALA A 208 38.54 10.19 -12.73
C ALA A 208 38.61 9.66 -14.17
N SER A 209 37.47 9.16 -14.66
CA SER A 209 37.25 9.03 -16.10
C SER A 209 37.60 10.36 -16.74
N SER A 210 38.51 10.36 -17.71
CA SER A 210 38.96 11.58 -18.39
C SER A 210 37.86 12.19 -19.28
N ASP A 211 36.71 11.52 -19.39
CA ASP A 211 35.53 12.06 -20.04
C ASP A 211 34.77 12.99 -19.08
N THR A 212 35.38 14.15 -18.79
CA THR A 212 34.71 15.27 -18.12
C THR A 212 33.77 16.02 -19.08
N GLY A 213 33.09 15.29 -19.97
CA GLY A 213 32.08 15.83 -20.85
C GLY A 213 30.90 16.31 -20.02
N THR A 214 30.72 17.63 -19.95
CA THR A 214 29.49 18.20 -19.39
C THR A 214 28.32 17.75 -20.24
N LEU A 215 27.51 16.82 -19.74
CA LEU A 215 26.27 16.43 -20.40
C LEU A 215 25.40 17.66 -20.62
N THR A 216 24.75 17.75 -21.77
CA THR A 216 23.93 18.92 -22.13
C THR A 216 22.57 18.51 -22.65
N LEU A 217 21.54 19.27 -22.28
CA LEU A 217 20.16 19.04 -22.73
C LEU A 217 20.05 19.13 -24.25
N GLN A 218 19.66 18.03 -24.88
CA GLN A 218 19.38 17.94 -26.30
C GLN A 218 17.87 18.05 -26.59
N PRO A 219 17.48 18.49 -27.80
CA PRO A 219 16.09 18.46 -28.23
C PRO A 219 15.53 17.02 -28.22
N GLY A 220 14.52 16.78 -27.38
CA GLY A 220 13.90 15.46 -27.20
C GLY A 220 14.27 14.75 -25.89
N ASP A 221 15.23 15.29 -25.12
CA ASP A 221 15.58 14.78 -23.79
C ASP A 221 14.41 14.86 -22.79
N TRP A 222 14.49 14.02 -21.75
CA TRP A 222 13.49 13.85 -20.71
C TRP A 222 14.14 14.05 -19.33
N PRO A 223 14.53 15.30 -18.97
CA PRO A 223 15.49 15.54 -17.89
C PRO A 223 14.95 15.40 -16.47
N GLU A 224 13.65 15.18 -16.29
CA GLU A 224 13.03 15.16 -14.97
C GLU A 224 11.71 14.34 -14.95
N PHE A 225 11.11 14.23 -13.76
CA PHE A 225 9.83 13.56 -13.57
C PHE A 225 8.77 14.11 -14.53
N ARG A 226 8.20 13.23 -15.38
CA ARG A 226 7.21 13.57 -16.42
C ARG A 226 7.71 14.56 -17.50
N GLY A 227 9.02 14.62 -17.72
CA GLY A 227 9.64 15.38 -18.82
C GLY A 227 9.78 16.87 -18.53
N PRO A 228 10.32 17.66 -19.48
CA PRO A 228 10.83 19.03 -19.24
C PRO A 228 9.77 20.09 -18.88
N ASN A 229 8.48 19.72 -18.88
CA ASN A 229 7.36 20.57 -18.43
C ASN A 229 6.55 19.90 -17.29
N ARG A 230 6.98 18.72 -16.82
CA ARG A 230 6.29 17.82 -15.87
C ARG A 230 4.88 17.37 -16.27
N ASP A 231 4.46 17.66 -17.50
CA ASP A 231 3.12 17.33 -18.00
C ASP A 231 2.98 15.88 -18.52
N GLY A 232 4.08 15.18 -18.77
CA GLY A 232 4.10 13.82 -19.29
C GLY A 232 3.91 13.75 -20.81
N VAL A 233 4.13 14.84 -21.54
CA VAL A 233 3.88 14.93 -22.99
C VAL A 233 5.18 15.07 -23.78
N LEU A 234 5.57 14.00 -24.48
CA LEU A 234 6.60 14.05 -25.51
C LEU A 234 6.06 14.81 -26.74
N ARG A 235 6.74 15.90 -27.11
CA ARG A 235 6.33 16.79 -28.20
C ARG A 235 7.16 16.56 -29.45
N GLY A 236 6.56 16.78 -30.62
CA GLY A 236 7.25 16.65 -31.91
C GLY A 236 7.49 15.21 -32.40
N VAL A 237 7.02 14.21 -31.65
CA VAL A 237 7.13 12.79 -31.99
C VAL A 237 5.71 12.21 -32.10
N THR A 238 5.51 11.28 -33.05
CA THR A 238 4.30 10.46 -33.13
C THR A 238 4.74 9.00 -33.14
N ILE A 239 4.22 8.21 -32.21
CA ILE A 239 4.50 6.77 -32.14
C ILE A 239 3.43 5.99 -32.88
N GLU A 240 3.82 4.88 -33.51
CA GLU A 240 2.85 3.92 -34.02
C GLU A 240 2.14 3.23 -32.83
N THR A 241 0.82 3.10 -32.94
CA THR A 241 -0.03 2.54 -31.87
C THR A 241 -0.75 1.26 -32.29
N ASP A 242 -0.71 0.87 -33.56
CA ASP A 242 -1.04 -0.50 -33.98
C ASP A 242 0.11 -1.47 -33.69
N TRP A 243 0.20 -1.88 -32.42
CA TRP A 243 1.16 -2.89 -31.97
C TRP A 243 0.78 -4.33 -32.37
N GLN A 244 -0.34 -4.55 -33.07
CA GLN A 244 -0.67 -5.86 -33.65
C GLN A 244 0.06 -6.07 -34.98
N THR A 245 0.10 -5.04 -35.83
CA THR A 245 0.82 -5.09 -37.11
C THR A 245 2.27 -4.62 -37.00
N HIS A 246 2.54 -3.65 -36.12
CA HIS A 246 3.86 -3.08 -35.90
C HIS A 246 4.23 -3.11 -34.39
N PRO A 247 4.46 -4.32 -33.82
CA PRO A 247 4.84 -4.43 -32.42
C PRO A 247 6.17 -3.70 -32.14
N PRO A 248 6.32 -3.04 -30.99
CA PRO A 248 7.58 -2.40 -30.60
C PRO A 248 8.70 -3.44 -30.50
N LYS A 249 9.87 -3.12 -31.06
CA LYS A 249 11.04 -3.97 -31.01
C LYS A 249 11.82 -3.70 -29.72
N GLU A 250 12.07 -4.74 -28.92
CA GLU A 250 13.03 -4.67 -27.81
C GLU A 250 14.44 -4.37 -28.36
N VAL A 251 15.06 -3.30 -27.85
CA VAL A 251 16.42 -2.89 -28.21
C VAL A 251 17.44 -3.55 -27.28
N TRP A 252 17.19 -3.46 -25.97
CA TRP A 252 17.94 -4.09 -24.90
C TRP A 252 17.03 -4.37 -23.71
N ARG A 253 17.49 -5.23 -22.80
CA ARG A 253 16.84 -5.55 -21.52
C ARG A 253 17.94 -5.83 -20.50
N THR A 254 17.83 -5.23 -19.32
CA THR A 254 18.74 -5.49 -18.18
C THR A 254 17.94 -5.82 -16.93
N THR A 255 18.51 -6.62 -16.04
CA THR A 255 17.99 -6.81 -14.67
C THR A 255 18.35 -5.57 -13.85
N VAL A 256 17.43 -5.15 -12.99
CA VAL A 256 17.56 -3.99 -12.08
C VAL A 256 17.11 -4.39 -10.68
N GLY A 257 17.61 -3.70 -9.66
CA GLY A 257 17.05 -3.79 -8.31
C GLY A 257 15.62 -3.21 -8.21
N PRO A 258 14.84 -3.55 -7.17
CA PRO A 258 13.51 -2.97 -6.96
C PRO A 258 13.55 -1.45 -6.82
N GLY A 259 12.62 -0.75 -7.47
CA GLY A 259 12.52 0.71 -7.44
C GLY A 259 11.24 1.20 -8.12
N TRP A 260 10.80 2.39 -7.73
CA TRP A 260 9.61 3.06 -8.28
C TRP A 260 9.96 4.35 -9.05
N SER A 261 11.25 4.63 -9.16
CA SER A 261 11.81 5.74 -9.92
C SER A 261 11.44 5.62 -11.40
N SER A 262 11.11 6.74 -12.04
CA SER A 262 11.03 6.79 -13.50
C SER A 262 12.43 6.97 -14.10
N PHE A 263 12.50 7.27 -15.39
CA PHE A 263 13.75 7.55 -16.09
C PHE A 263 13.91 9.05 -16.34
N CYS A 264 15.08 9.58 -15.98
CA CYS A 264 15.61 10.83 -16.50
C CYS A 264 16.53 10.47 -17.68
N ILE A 265 16.34 11.09 -18.84
CA ILE A 265 17.13 10.80 -20.05
C ILE A 265 17.72 12.11 -20.57
N VAL A 266 19.05 12.20 -20.61
CA VAL A 266 19.78 13.39 -21.10
C VAL A 266 21.01 12.96 -21.88
N ASP A 267 21.21 13.52 -23.08
CA ASP A 267 22.45 13.35 -23.85
C ASP A 267 22.87 11.88 -24.05
N GLY A 268 21.89 10.99 -24.32
CA GLY A 268 22.12 9.54 -24.47
C GLY A 268 22.41 8.77 -23.16
N HIS A 269 22.22 9.39 -22.00
CA HIS A 269 22.37 8.78 -20.68
C HIS A 269 21.00 8.61 -20.02
N VAL A 270 20.76 7.44 -19.42
CA VAL A 270 19.54 7.09 -18.70
C VAL A 270 19.84 6.98 -17.22
N PHE A 271 19.24 7.86 -16.41
CA PHE A 271 19.35 7.91 -14.96
C PHE A 271 18.07 7.39 -14.32
N THR A 272 18.21 6.52 -13.33
CA THR A 272 17.11 6.03 -12.49
C THR A 272 17.63 5.65 -11.10
N GLN A 273 16.74 5.25 -10.20
CA GLN A 273 17.11 4.73 -8.89
C GLN A 273 16.58 3.31 -8.67
N GLU A 274 17.42 2.42 -8.14
CA GLU A 274 17.12 1.03 -7.80
C GLU A 274 17.68 0.69 -6.41
N GLN A 275 17.06 -0.25 -5.69
CA GLN A 275 17.53 -0.74 -4.39
C GLN A 275 18.33 -2.03 -4.57
N LEU A 276 19.50 -2.12 -3.93
CA LEU A 276 20.31 -3.34 -3.90
C LEU A 276 20.74 -3.66 -2.47
N GLY A 277 20.03 -4.58 -1.82
CA GLY A 277 20.27 -4.95 -0.43
C GLY A 277 20.12 -3.75 0.51
N ASN A 278 21.22 -3.35 1.16
CA ASN A 278 21.22 -2.23 2.10
C ASN A 278 21.58 -0.88 1.46
N GLN A 279 21.56 -0.77 0.13
CA GLN A 279 21.93 0.45 -0.60
C GLN A 279 20.84 0.91 -1.55
N GLU A 280 20.50 2.20 -1.52
CA GLU A 280 19.78 2.86 -2.62
C GLU A 280 20.83 3.31 -3.65
N LEU A 281 20.65 2.87 -4.89
CA LEU A 281 21.55 3.16 -6.00
C LEU A 281 20.95 4.25 -6.88
N THR A 282 21.78 5.17 -7.34
CA THR A 282 21.51 5.97 -8.55
C THR A 282 22.33 5.38 -9.67
N VAL A 283 21.67 4.94 -10.73
CA VAL A 283 22.33 4.21 -11.83
C VAL A 283 22.23 5.02 -13.11
N CYS A 284 23.38 5.19 -13.77
CA CYS A 284 23.47 5.74 -15.12
C CYS A 284 23.74 4.61 -16.12
N ARG A 285 22.95 4.56 -17.19
CA ARG A 285 23.07 3.59 -18.28
C ARG A 285 23.20 4.29 -19.62
N ASP A 286 23.78 3.62 -20.61
CA ASP A 286 23.69 4.05 -22.00
C ASP A 286 22.27 3.86 -22.54
N ALA A 287 21.69 4.87 -23.20
CA ALA A 287 20.34 4.79 -23.75
C ALA A 287 20.22 3.79 -24.92
N VAL A 288 21.31 3.54 -25.66
CA VAL A 288 21.31 2.72 -26.87
C VAL A 288 21.66 1.26 -26.56
N THR A 289 22.57 1.00 -25.61
CA THR A 289 22.98 -0.38 -25.26
C THR A 289 22.38 -0.92 -23.97
N GLY A 290 21.99 -0.04 -23.03
CA GLY A 290 21.56 -0.43 -21.68
C GLY A 290 22.71 -0.71 -20.70
N ASP A 291 23.95 -0.63 -21.15
CA ASP A 291 25.15 -0.89 -20.33
C ASP A 291 25.26 0.15 -19.20
N THR A 292 25.62 -0.30 -17.99
CA THR A 292 25.87 0.59 -16.86
C THR A 292 27.13 1.42 -17.12
N LYS A 293 27.02 2.75 -17.04
CA LYS A 293 28.14 3.70 -17.15
C LYS A 293 28.77 4.00 -15.80
N TRP A 294 27.93 4.29 -14.79
CA TRP A 294 28.35 4.51 -13.41
C TRP A 294 27.20 4.21 -12.43
N VAL A 295 27.54 3.97 -11.17
CA VAL A 295 26.58 3.88 -10.05
C VAL A 295 27.05 4.69 -8.85
N HIS A 296 26.18 5.57 -8.32
CA HIS A 296 26.32 6.11 -6.98
C HIS A 296 25.50 5.27 -5.99
N ALA A 297 25.99 5.06 -4.77
CA ALA A 297 25.37 4.17 -3.79
C ALA A 297 25.30 4.78 -2.39
N ASP A 298 24.09 5.03 -1.90
CA ASP A 298 23.82 5.51 -0.55
C ASP A 298 23.48 4.35 0.39
N GLN A 299 24.11 4.29 1.57
CA GLN A 299 23.93 3.21 2.56
C GLN A 299 22.59 3.33 3.31
N THR A 300 21.50 2.99 2.62
CA THR A 300 20.13 3.09 3.12
C THR A 300 19.22 2.07 2.43
N ARG A 301 18.19 1.60 3.14
CA ARG A 301 17.11 0.75 2.58
C ARG A 301 15.75 1.29 2.99
N PHE A 302 14.85 1.42 2.03
CA PHE A 302 13.43 1.64 2.28
C PHE A 302 12.63 0.42 1.82
N GLU A 303 11.69 -0.06 2.63
CA GLU A 303 10.79 -1.16 2.28
C GLU A 303 9.50 -1.08 3.09
N GLU A 304 8.37 -1.32 2.44
CA GLU A 304 7.08 -1.56 3.12
C GLU A 304 6.31 -2.72 2.49
N ALA A 305 5.27 -3.22 3.18
CA ALA A 305 4.70 -4.54 2.93
C ALA A 305 3.66 -4.64 1.79
N ILE A 306 3.31 -3.54 1.11
CA ILE A 306 2.33 -3.51 0.02
C ILE A 306 3.01 -3.23 -1.32
N ALA A 307 3.80 -2.16 -1.43
CA ALA A 307 4.52 -1.76 -2.65
C ALA A 307 6.03 -2.00 -2.53
N GLY A 308 6.48 -2.77 -1.53
CA GLY A 308 7.81 -3.34 -1.49
C GLY A 308 8.95 -2.34 -1.27
N ALA A 309 10.11 -2.69 -1.83
CA ALA A 309 11.36 -2.00 -1.58
C ALA A 309 11.62 -0.83 -2.55
N GLY A 310 12.42 0.11 -2.05
CA GLY A 310 13.29 0.93 -2.87
C GLY A 310 12.92 2.40 -3.05
N PRO A 311 13.82 3.14 -3.74
CA PRO A 311 13.68 4.55 -4.01
C PRO A 311 12.50 4.83 -4.95
N ARG A 312 11.87 6.00 -4.80
CA ARG A 312 10.59 6.31 -5.47
C ARG A 312 10.52 7.63 -6.21
N ALA A 313 11.35 8.59 -5.85
CA ALA A 313 11.49 9.80 -6.65
C ALA A 313 12.18 9.49 -7.98
N THR A 314 12.02 10.39 -8.96
CA THR A 314 12.78 10.37 -10.22
C THR A 314 13.90 11.39 -10.15
N PRO A 315 15.14 11.05 -10.56
CA PRO A 315 16.22 12.01 -10.71
C PRO A 315 15.84 13.21 -11.58
N THR A 316 16.42 14.36 -11.31
CA THR A 316 16.23 15.58 -12.10
C THR A 316 17.57 16.17 -12.49
N PHE A 317 17.79 16.34 -13.78
CA PHE A 317 19.03 16.87 -14.34
C PHE A 317 18.96 18.40 -14.52
N HIS A 318 20.03 19.10 -14.16
CA HIS A 318 20.23 20.50 -14.53
C HIS A 318 21.72 20.83 -14.66
N ASN A 319 22.15 21.33 -15.83
CA ASN A 319 23.50 21.85 -16.09
C ASN A 319 24.66 20.97 -15.59
N GLY A 320 24.60 19.66 -15.86
CA GLY A 320 25.63 18.69 -15.45
C GLY A 320 25.49 18.18 -14.01
N GLN A 321 24.52 18.68 -13.25
CA GLN A 321 24.15 18.18 -11.92
C GLN A 321 22.92 17.27 -12.01
N LEU A 322 22.86 16.24 -11.17
CA LEU A 322 21.72 15.34 -11.02
C LEU A 322 21.22 15.38 -9.58
N PHE A 323 19.97 15.80 -9.38
CA PHE A 323 19.32 15.91 -8.07
C PHE A 323 18.46 14.66 -7.83
N VAL A 324 18.71 13.98 -6.72
CA VAL A 324 18.20 12.63 -6.45
C VAL A 324 17.64 12.57 -5.03
N GLN A 325 16.39 12.12 -4.88
CA GLN A 325 15.73 12.00 -3.58
C GLN A 325 15.59 10.52 -3.21
N GLY A 326 16.33 10.06 -2.21
CA GLY A 326 16.17 8.74 -1.62
C GLY A 326 14.90 8.62 -0.79
N ALA A 327 14.35 7.41 -0.68
CA ALA A 327 13.03 7.20 -0.06
C ALA A 327 13.03 7.42 1.47
N ASN A 328 14.19 7.33 2.12
CA ASN A 328 14.39 7.69 3.52
C ASN A 328 14.67 9.19 3.77
N GLY A 329 14.59 10.06 2.75
CA GLY A 329 14.73 11.51 2.91
C GLY A 329 16.13 12.09 2.66
N LEU A 330 17.08 11.28 2.17
CA LEU A 330 18.39 11.77 1.72
C LEU A 330 18.26 12.41 0.34
N LEU A 331 18.54 13.71 0.24
CA LEU A 331 18.59 14.47 -1.02
C LEU A 331 20.06 14.64 -1.42
N SER A 332 20.44 14.04 -2.56
CA SER A 332 21.79 14.05 -3.12
C SER A 332 21.83 14.95 -4.36
N CYS A 333 22.91 15.73 -4.49
CA CYS A 333 23.31 16.36 -5.74
C CYS A 333 24.59 15.68 -6.22
N LEU A 334 24.51 15.04 -7.39
CA LEU A 334 25.61 14.31 -8.02
C LEU A 334 26.09 15.04 -9.27
N ASN A 335 27.34 14.81 -9.67
CA ASN A 335 27.80 15.09 -11.01
C ASN A 335 27.20 14.05 -11.97
N ALA A 336 26.45 14.50 -12.97
CA ALA A 336 25.70 13.62 -13.88
C ALA A 336 26.61 12.78 -14.80
N ALA A 337 27.85 13.21 -15.06
CA ALA A 337 28.76 12.50 -15.94
C ALA A 337 29.41 11.26 -15.27
N ASN A 338 29.64 11.30 -13.96
CA ASN A 338 30.40 10.26 -13.25
C ASN A 338 29.79 9.76 -11.92
N GLY A 339 28.69 10.36 -11.45
CA GLY A 339 28.01 9.97 -10.20
C GLY A 339 28.64 10.52 -8.92
N GLU A 340 29.71 11.33 -8.99
CA GLU A 340 30.37 11.87 -7.79
C GLU A 340 29.45 12.80 -7.00
N VAL A 341 29.47 12.68 -5.67
CA VAL A 341 28.72 13.54 -4.76
C VAL A 341 29.27 14.97 -4.78
N ILE A 342 28.42 15.94 -5.13
CA ILE A 342 28.69 17.38 -4.99
C ILE A 342 28.26 17.84 -3.58
N TRP A 343 27.04 17.48 -3.16
CA TRP A 343 26.54 17.69 -1.80
C TRP A 343 25.42 16.69 -1.46
N GLN A 344 25.17 16.47 -0.17
CA GLN A 344 24.03 15.69 0.34
C GLN A 344 23.38 16.40 1.54
N GLN A 345 22.06 16.26 1.65
CA GLN A 345 21.27 16.79 2.76
C GLN A 345 20.22 15.79 3.23
N ASP A 346 19.98 15.75 4.53
CA ASP A 346 18.93 14.92 5.12
C ASP A 346 17.69 15.78 5.39
N VAL A 347 16.64 15.59 4.60
CA VAL A 347 15.39 16.34 4.70
C VAL A 347 14.77 16.19 6.08
N THR A 348 14.83 15.00 6.69
CA THR A 348 14.27 14.75 8.04
C THR A 348 14.99 15.57 9.11
N LYS A 349 16.31 15.72 9.00
CA LYS A 349 17.11 16.54 9.93
C LYS A 349 16.91 18.04 9.73
N LEU A 350 16.80 18.51 8.48
CA LEU A 350 16.58 19.95 8.19
C LEU A 350 15.20 20.44 8.65
N THR A 351 14.18 19.61 8.45
CA THR A 351 12.79 20.04 8.60
C THR A 351 12.13 19.53 9.89
N GLY A 352 12.50 18.34 10.37
CA GLY A 352 11.72 17.58 11.34
C GLY A 352 10.68 16.65 10.71
N ALA A 353 10.68 16.48 9.38
CA ALA A 353 9.77 15.57 8.67
C ALA A 353 9.88 14.12 9.18
N THR A 354 8.74 13.47 9.34
CA THR A 354 8.69 12.00 9.45
C THR A 354 8.82 11.38 8.06
N ILE A 355 9.41 10.18 7.98
CA ILE A 355 9.45 9.42 6.73
C ILE A 355 8.01 8.99 6.40
N PRO A 356 7.45 9.34 5.23
CA PRO A 356 6.09 8.94 4.86
C PRO A 356 5.95 7.42 4.83
N ILE A 357 4.72 6.89 4.99
CA ILE A 357 4.50 5.43 4.99
C ILE A 357 4.93 4.75 3.67
N TRP A 358 4.88 5.47 2.55
CA TRP A 358 5.41 5.04 1.26
C TRP A 358 6.77 5.67 0.91
N GLY A 359 7.47 6.27 1.88
CA GLY A 359 8.74 6.97 1.68
C GLY A 359 8.62 8.31 0.94
N PHE A 360 9.73 9.02 0.80
CA PHE A 360 9.81 10.25 0.01
C PHE A 360 9.74 9.91 -1.49
N ALA A 361 8.61 10.26 -2.13
CA ALA A 361 8.37 10.03 -3.56
C ALA A 361 8.32 11.33 -4.40
N ALA A 362 8.22 12.50 -3.76
CA ALA A 362 8.23 13.79 -4.44
C ALA A 362 9.57 14.01 -5.16
N SER A 363 9.52 14.13 -6.49
CA SER A 363 10.73 14.25 -7.31
C SER A 363 11.26 15.69 -7.30
N PRO A 364 12.57 15.92 -7.05
CA PRO A 364 13.16 17.25 -6.92
C PRO A 364 12.83 18.13 -8.13
N LEU A 365 12.41 19.38 -7.91
CA LEU A 365 12.21 20.38 -8.97
C LEU A 365 13.37 21.37 -8.95
N VAL A 366 14.07 21.56 -10.08
CA VAL A 366 15.09 22.60 -10.22
C VAL A 366 14.50 23.82 -10.93
N HIS A 367 14.60 25.00 -10.33
CA HIS A 367 13.97 26.23 -10.83
C HIS A 367 14.73 27.51 -10.42
N GLY A 368 14.18 28.67 -10.79
CA GLY A 368 14.73 29.99 -10.51
C GLY A 368 15.77 30.45 -11.54
N ASP A 369 15.68 31.70 -11.99
CA ASP A 369 16.64 32.35 -12.91
C ASP A 369 17.08 33.73 -12.39
N ASP A 370 16.91 33.95 -11.08
CA ASP A 370 17.29 35.18 -10.40
C ASP A 370 18.79 35.21 -10.01
N ALA A 371 19.22 36.33 -9.43
CA ALA A 371 20.61 36.52 -9.02
C ALA A 371 21.05 35.64 -7.82
N SER A 372 20.12 34.93 -7.16
CA SER A 372 20.45 33.96 -6.10
C SER A 372 20.83 32.58 -6.68
N GLY A 373 20.58 32.38 -7.98
CA GLY A 373 20.91 31.15 -8.70
C GLY A 373 19.80 30.10 -8.65
N LYS A 374 20.16 28.90 -9.11
CA LYS A 374 19.25 27.76 -9.21
C LYS A 374 18.89 27.22 -7.83
N LYS A 375 17.63 26.86 -7.68
CA LYS A 375 17.01 26.36 -6.45
C LYS A 375 16.52 24.93 -6.71
N VAL A 376 16.59 24.06 -5.70
CA VAL A 376 16.02 22.71 -5.75
C VAL A 376 14.96 22.55 -4.67
N THR A 377 13.76 22.11 -5.07
CA THR A 377 12.59 22.01 -4.19
C THR A 377 12.08 20.57 -4.09
N VAL A 378 11.80 20.14 -2.87
CA VAL A 378 11.26 18.80 -2.51
C VAL A 378 10.16 18.92 -1.45
N PHE A 379 9.48 17.81 -1.16
CA PHE A 379 8.60 17.71 0.00
C PHE A 379 9.41 17.84 1.30
N GLY A 380 8.99 18.74 2.19
CA GLY A 380 9.69 19.07 3.45
C GLY A 380 8.96 18.65 4.74
N GLY A 381 7.83 17.94 4.67
CA GLY A 381 7.15 17.43 5.86
C GLY A 381 6.02 18.32 6.38
N GLN A 382 6.15 18.77 7.63
CA GLN A 382 5.08 19.32 8.46
C GLN A 382 5.42 20.69 9.07
N ASP A 383 4.56 21.20 9.97
CA ASP A 383 4.80 22.40 10.79
C ASP A 383 5.19 23.67 10.00
N GLY A 384 4.51 23.90 8.87
CA GLY A 384 4.75 25.05 8.00
C GLY A 384 5.90 24.86 6.99
N LYS A 385 6.44 23.63 6.90
CA LYS A 385 7.58 23.27 6.05
C LYS A 385 7.23 22.23 4.98
N ALA A 386 5.97 22.14 4.56
CA ALA A 386 5.52 21.17 3.56
C ALA A 386 6.37 21.18 2.27
N VAL A 387 6.90 22.35 1.91
CA VAL A 387 7.86 22.55 0.82
C VAL A 387 9.20 22.95 1.44
N LEU A 388 10.28 22.26 1.05
CA LEU A 388 11.66 22.60 1.37
C LEU A 388 12.39 23.02 0.10
N THR A 389 13.07 24.16 0.14
CA THR A 389 13.87 24.66 -0.98
C THR A 389 15.31 24.95 -0.55
N LEU A 390 16.25 24.38 -1.29
CA LEU A 390 17.69 24.50 -1.10
C LEU A 390 18.35 25.21 -2.28
N SER A 391 19.55 25.74 -2.06
CA SER A 391 20.48 26.12 -3.12
C SER A 391 20.88 24.88 -3.93
N ALA A 392 20.68 24.91 -5.25
CA ALA A 392 21.09 23.80 -6.12
C ALA A 392 22.63 23.63 -6.17
N ALA A 393 23.37 24.71 -5.94
CA ALA A 393 24.83 24.70 -5.95
C ALA A 393 25.45 24.18 -4.64
N THR A 394 24.85 24.49 -3.48
CA THR A 394 25.46 24.24 -2.16
C THR A 394 24.67 23.30 -1.25
N GLY A 395 23.41 23.02 -1.56
CA GLY A 395 22.50 22.28 -0.68
C GLY A 395 22.09 23.06 0.59
N GLU A 396 22.47 24.32 0.72
CA GLU A 396 22.08 25.15 1.86
C GLU A 396 20.58 25.47 1.80
N GLN A 397 19.89 25.38 2.94
CA GLN A 397 18.47 25.71 3.05
C GLN A 397 18.24 27.20 2.81
N LEU A 398 17.41 27.51 1.81
CA LEU A 398 16.99 28.88 1.48
C LEU A 398 15.70 29.23 2.22
N TRP A 399 14.67 28.39 2.08
CA TRP A 399 13.37 28.62 2.71
C TRP A 399 12.55 27.33 2.84
N THR A 400 11.52 27.40 3.68
CA THR A 400 10.49 26.37 3.86
C THR A 400 9.13 27.03 3.93
N ALA A 401 8.10 26.44 3.33
CA ALA A 401 6.76 27.02 3.27
C ALA A 401 5.64 25.96 3.16
N GLY A 402 4.39 26.42 3.25
CA GLY A 402 3.19 25.61 2.95
C GLY A 402 2.70 24.72 4.10
N LYS A 403 1.46 24.24 3.93
CA LYS A 403 0.73 23.43 4.92
C LYS A 403 0.61 21.97 4.52
N GLY A 404 0.28 21.13 5.49
CA GLY A 404 0.16 19.69 5.36
C GLY A 404 1.18 18.95 6.21
N THR A 405 1.06 17.63 6.25
CA THR A 405 1.94 16.71 7.00
C THR A 405 2.51 15.59 6.14
N PHE A 406 1.88 15.25 5.01
CA PHE A 406 2.40 14.28 4.04
C PHE A 406 2.01 14.59 2.59
N SER A 407 2.90 14.24 1.66
CA SER A 407 2.62 14.24 0.22
C SER A 407 3.54 13.28 -0.52
N TYR A 408 3.06 12.80 -1.67
CA TYR A 408 3.84 12.06 -2.68
C TYR A 408 3.85 12.81 -4.02
N CYS A 409 3.30 14.02 -4.04
CA CYS A 409 3.27 14.91 -5.19
C CYS A 409 4.61 15.63 -5.31
N SER A 410 5.26 15.53 -6.48
CA SER A 410 6.36 16.43 -6.87
C SER A 410 5.84 17.87 -6.99
N ALA A 411 6.74 18.86 -6.85
CA ALA A 411 6.42 20.26 -7.14
C ALA A 411 6.23 20.49 -8.65
N GLN A 412 5.30 21.38 -8.99
CA GLN A 412 4.99 21.80 -10.38
C GLN A 412 5.23 23.30 -10.51
N LEU A 413 6.14 23.72 -11.38
CA LEU A 413 6.26 25.12 -11.79
C LEU A 413 5.22 25.41 -12.88
N SER A 414 4.51 26.53 -12.81
CA SER A 414 3.53 26.95 -13.82
C SER A 414 3.30 28.46 -13.80
N THR A 415 2.67 28.98 -14.85
CA THR A 415 2.18 30.37 -14.88
C THR A 415 0.67 30.35 -14.71
N VAL A 416 0.15 31.14 -13.77
CA VAL A 416 -1.29 31.31 -13.50
C VAL A 416 -1.53 32.80 -13.27
N SER A 417 -2.52 33.36 -13.98
CA SER A 417 -2.81 34.80 -14.04
C SER A 417 -1.58 35.64 -14.36
N ASP A 418 -0.82 35.20 -15.37
CA ASP A 418 0.46 35.76 -15.85
C ASP A 418 1.61 35.82 -14.81
N VAL A 419 1.41 35.26 -13.61
CA VAL A 419 2.43 35.19 -12.55
C VAL A 419 3.08 33.78 -12.53
N PRO A 420 4.42 33.65 -12.44
CA PRO A 420 5.09 32.37 -12.18
C PRO A 420 4.83 31.88 -10.75
N GLN A 421 4.43 30.61 -10.61
CA GLN A 421 4.00 30.01 -9.35
C GLN A 421 4.55 28.59 -9.20
N LEU A 422 4.97 28.23 -8.00
CA LEU A 422 5.30 26.86 -7.60
C LEU A 422 4.07 26.28 -6.90
N LEU A 423 3.42 25.33 -7.58
CA LEU A 423 2.25 24.62 -7.08
C LEU A 423 2.69 23.34 -6.36
N PHE A 424 2.15 23.14 -5.15
CA PHE A 424 2.43 21.96 -4.34
C PHE A 424 1.18 21.43 -3.65
N SER A 425 0.87 20.14 -3.83
CA SER A 425 -0.28 19.50 -3.18
C SER A 425 0.15 18.67 -1.98
N THR A 426 -0.63 18.76 -0.89
CA THR A 426 -0.46 17.99 0.36
C THR A 426 -1.83 17.52 0.86
N ASP A 427 -1.87 16.69 1.90
CA ASP A 427 -3.09 16.37 2.67
C ASP A 427 -4.01 17.59 2.93
N PHE A 428 -3.45 18.79 3.16
CA PHE A 428 -4.19 20.05 3.29
C PHE A 428 -4.98 20.47 2.02
N GLY A 429 -4.43 20.27 0.81
CA GLY A 429 -5.03 20.73 -0.44
C GLY A 429 -4.01 21.08 -1.52
N LEU A 430 -4.10 22.28 -2.09
CA LEU A 430 -3.10 22.87 -2.99
C LEU A 430 -2.61 24.21 -2.42
N THR A 431 -1.30 24.38 -2.33
CA THR A 431 -0.65 25.66 -2.00
C THR A 431 0.07 26.18 -3.25
N SER A 432 -0.02 27.49 -3.47
CA SER A 432 0.79 28.21 -4.45
C SER A 432 1.79 29.12 -3.77
N LEU A 433 3.05 29.05 -4.22
CA LEU A 433 4.18 29.79 -3.68
C LEU A 433 4.86 30.63 -4.77
N GLU A 434 5.36 31.79 -4.40
CA GLU A 434 6.32 32.54 -5.22
C GLU A 434 7.62 31.71 -5.31
N PRO A 435 8.12 31.38 -6.52
CA PRO A 435 9.22 30.41 -6.66
C PRO A 435 10.54 30.82 -6.02
N ASN A 436 10.85 32.11 -5.88
CA ASN A 436 12.16 32.55 -5.42
C ASN A 436 12.27 32.58 -3.89
N ASN A 437 11.24 33.04 -3.20
CA ASN A 437 11.26 33.28 -1.75
C ASN A 437 10.29 32.41 -0.94
N GLY A 438 9.40 31.64 -1.57
CA GLY A 438 8.45 30.76 -0.88
C GLY A 438 7.27 31.49 -0.23
N GLN A 439 7.02 32.76 -0.56
CA GLN A 439 5.84 33.49 -0.13
C GLN A 439 4.58 32.79 -0.65
N ILE A 440 3.64 32.50 0.25
CA ILE A 440 2.33 31.96 -0.13
C ILE A 440 1.58 33.04 -0.93
N LEU A 441 1.25 32.72 -2.18
CA LEU A 441 0.40 33.55 -3.04
C LEU A 441 -1.07 33.26 -2.73
N TRP A 442 -1.43 31.98 -2.71
CA TRP A 442 -2.76 31.52 -2.30
C TRP A 442 -2.75 30.07 -1.85
N GLU A 443 -3.84 29.68 -1.21
CA GLU A 443 -4.12 28.33 -0.78
C GLU A 443 -5.53 27.95 -1.22
N HIS A 444 -5.68 26.71 -1.68
CA HIS A 444 -6.97 26.07 -1.88
C HIS A 444 -7.06 24.88 -0.92
N GLU A 445 -7.81 25.07 0.17
CA GLU A 445 -8.03 24.04 1.18
C GLU A 445 -8.97 22.96 0.62
N TRP A 446 -8.50 21.71 0.63
CA TRP A 446 -9.29 20.56 0.22
C TRP A 446 -8.97 19.37 1.12
N GLN A 447 -9.12 19.56 2.44
CA GLN A 447 -8.75 18.54 3.43
C GLN A 447 -9.51 17.23 3.18
N ILE A 448 -8.78 16.18 2.81
CA ILE A 448 -9.30 14.82 2.73
C ILE A 448 -8.40 13.96 3.61
N ASN A 449 -8.93 13.60 4.78
CA ASN A 449 -8.24 12.75 5.74
C ASN A 449 -7.85 11.41 5.10
N ASP A 450 -6.67 10.93 5.49
CA ASP A 450 -6.17 9.58 5.17
C ASP A 450 -5.99 9.24 3.67
N ILE A 451 -5.99 10.25 2.77
CA ILE A 451 -5.79 10.04 1.33
C ILE A 451 -4.53 10.74 0.82
N ALA A 452 -3.66 9.93 0.22
CA ALA A 452 -2.36 10.33 -0.29
C ALA A 452 -2.48 11.24 -1.54
N ARG A 453 -1.79 12.39 -1.56
CA ARG A 453 -1.64 13.19 -2.79
C ARG A 453 -0.63 12.53 -3.72
N ILE A 454 -1.14 11.85 -4.75
CA ILE A 454 -0.35 11.08 -5.73
C ILE A 454 -0.52 11.57 -7.18
N VAL A 455 -1.24 12.68 -7.38
CA VAL A 455 -1.53 13.25 -8.72
C VAL A 455 -0.95 14.66 -8.81
N GLN A 456 -0.23 14.98 -9.89
CA GLN A 456 0.25 16.33 -10.15
C GLN A 456 -0.92 17.31 -10.37
N PRO A 457 -0.83 18.56 -9.86
CA PRO A 457 -1.73 19.61 -10.30
C PRO A 457 -1.49 19.89 -11.80
N CYS A 458 -2.56 20.06 -12.57
CA CYS A 458 -2.50 20.32 -14.00
C CYS A 458 -3.16 21.67 -14.30
N VAL A 459 -2.36 22.67 -14.66
CA VAL A 459 -2.87 23.98 -15.09
C VAL A 459 -3.47 23.86 -16.49
N LEU A 460 -4.69 24.35 -16.66
CA LEU A 460 -5.43 24.41 -17.91
C LEU A 460 -5.33 25.81 -18.54
N SER A 461 -5.89 25.96 -19.74
CA SER A 461 -6.10 27.27 -20.34
C SER A 461 -7.13 28.09 -19.56
N GLY A 462 -6.75 29.30 -19.12
CA GLY A 462 -7.67 30.26 -18.48
C GLY A 462 -7.66 30.22 -16.94
N ASP A 463 -6.46 30.11 -16.34
CA ASP A 463 -6.22 30.16 -14.88
C ASP A 463 -6.94 29.09 -14.04
N ASP A 464 -7.43 28.05 -14.71
CA ASP A 464 -7.98 26.87 -14.06
C ASP A 464 -6.90 25.84 -13.76
N ILE A 465 -7.07 25.11 -12.67
CA ILE A 465 -6.17 24.04 -12.25
C ILE A 465 -7.00 22.80 -11.92
N LEU A 466 -6.64 21.66 -12.52
CA LEU A 466 -7.15 20.35 -12.10
C LEU A 466 -6.28 19.81 -10.98
N ILE A 467 -6.93 19.41 -9.88
CA ILE A 467 -6.29 18.72 -8.76
C ILE A 467 -6.99 17.39 -8.49
N GLY A 468 -6.23 16.38 -8.09
CA GLY A 468 -6.75 15.04 -7.83
C GLY A 468 -6.07 14.40 -6.62
N THR A 469 -6.76 13.44 -6.02
CA THR A 469 -6.26 12.63 -4.90
C THR A 469 -5.96 11.19 -5.28
N GLY A 470 -6.48 10.72 -6.42
CA GLY A 470 -6.63 9.29 -6.66
C GLY A 470 -7.59 8.64 -5.65
N LEU A 471 -7.79 7.33 -5.75
CA LEU A 471 -8.38 6.51 -4.68
C LEU A 471 -9.84 6.81 -4.25
N GLY A 472 -10.58 7.66 -4.99
CA GLY A 472 -12.05 7.78 -4.88
C GLY A 472 -12.68 9.18 -4.69
N PRO A 473 -12.06 10.19 -4.04
CA PRO A 473 -12.67 11.52 -3.85
C PRO A 473 -12.84 12.36 -5.13
N GLY A 474 -12.33 11.84 -6.25
CA GLY A 474 -12.43 12.42 -7.59
C GLY A 474 -11.33 13.43 -7.90
N THR A 475 -11.66 14.27 -8.87
CA THR A 475 -10.88 15.44 -9.32
C THR A 475 -11.67 16.69 -8.92
N ARG A 476 -10.98 17.83 -8.78
CA ARG A 476 -11.59 19.16 -8.76
C ARG A 476 -11.01 20.01 -9.87
N ARG A 477 -11.83 20.91 -10.42
CA ARG A 477 -11.38 22.07 -11.19
C ARG A 477 -11.52 23.28 -10.29
N ILE A 478 -10.40 23.93 -9.99
CA ILE A 478 -10.39 25.21 -9.30
C ILE A 478 -10.09 26.31 -10.32
N HIS A 479 -10.76 27.45 -10.21
CA HIS A 479 -10.42 28.68 -10.92
C HIS A 479 -9.64 29.61 -10.00
N VAL A 480 -8.57 30.21 -10.49
CA VAL A 480 -7.74 31.18 -9.76
C VAL A 480 -8.03 32.59 -10.30
N GLU A 481 -8.51 33.48 -9.45
CA GLU A 481 -8.69 34.90 -9.74
C GLU A 481 -7.54 35.69 -9.08
N HIS A 482 -6.97 36.66 -9.81
CA HIS A 482 -5.94 37.59 -9.32
C HIS A 482 -6.40 39.03 -9.57
N ALA A 483 -6.48 39.84 -8.51
CA ALA A 483 -6.99 41.20 -8.56
C ALA A 483 -6.13 42.16 -7.71
N GLY A 484 -5.13 42.80 -8.34
CA GLY A 484 -4.17 43.63 -7.62
C GLY A 484 -3.14 42.73 -6.93
N ASP A 485 -3.10 42.76 -5.60
CA ASP A 485 -2.31 41.83 -4.78
C ASP A 485 -3.18 40.69 -4.19
N ASP A 486 -4.50 40.76 -4.36
CA ASP A 486 -5.45 39.78 -3.81
C ASP A 486 -5.60 38.57 -4.73
N TRP A 487 -5.42 37.38 -4.15
CA TRP A 487 -5.66 36.09 -4.81
C TRP A 487 -6.90 35.40 -4.26
N ARG A 488 -7.65 34.73 -5.13
CA ARG A 488 -8.80 33.93 -4.74
C ARG A 488 -8.87 32.64 -5.53
N THR A 489 -9.23 31.54 -4.88
CA THR A 489 -9.57 30.28 -5.55
C THR A 489 -11.07 30.00 -5.41
N THR A 490 -11.67 29.42 -6.44
CA THR A 490 -13.07 28.96 -6.42
C THR A 490 -13.17 27.56 -7.01
N GLU A 491 -13.89 26.65 -6.34
CA GLU A 491 -14.19 25.31 -6.88
C GLU A 491 -15.28 25.46 -7.96
N VAL A 492 -14.98 24.99 -9.17
CA VAL A 492 -15.88 24.99 -10.32
C VAL A 492 -16.72 23.71 -10.35
N TRP A 493 -16.09 22.57 -10.04
CA TRP A 493 -16.69 21.24 -9.81
C TRP A 493 -15.68 20.29 -9.17
#